data_AF-A0A7X8KSS1-F1
#
_entry.id   AF-A0A7X8KSS1-F1
#
_cell.length_a   1.000
_cell.length_b   1.000
_cell.length_c   1.000
_cell.angle_alpha   90.00
_cell.angle_beta   90.00
_cell.angle_gamma   90.00
#
_symmetry.space_group_name_H-M   'P 1'
#
loop_
_entity.id
_entity.type
_entity.pdbx_description
1 polymer ?
#
loop_
_entity_poly.entity_id
_entity_poly.type
_entity_poly.pdbx_seq_one_letter_code
_entity_poly.pdbx_strand_id
1 'polypeptide(L)'
;PTYAQWGADLTLSGHVHGGVVIIPFKGGLLSPERDFFPEYYGGLYSIKERKMIVNRGLGNGKFGIRIFNRPEVTVITLSNEN
;
A
#
# COMPACT_ATOMS: atom_id res chain seq x y z
N PRO A 1 7.83 6.94 -6.33
CA PRO A 1 6.84 5.95 -6.83
C PRO A 1 7.12 5.49 -8.27
N THR A 2 8.09 4.61 -8.45
CA THR A 2 8.56 4.12 -9.76
C THR A 2 7.45 3.53 -10.62
N TYR A 3 6.57 2.69 -10.05
CA TYR A 3 5.48 2.05 -10.79
C TYR A 3 4.44 3.04 -11.32
N ALA A 4 4.07 4.04 -10.53
CA ALA A 4 3.18 5.10 -10.99
C ALA A 4 3.80 5.95 -12.11
N GLN A 5 5.14 6.01 -12.22
CA GLN A 5 5.83 6.75 -13.28
C GLN A 5 5.85 6.02 -14.61
N TRP A 6 5.67 4.70 -14.63
CA TRP A 6 5.76 3.86 -15.84
C TRP A 6 4.65 4.09 -16.88
N GLY A 7 3.57 4.77 -16.53
CA GLY A 7 2.59 5.24 -17.52
C GLY A 7 1.14 4.86 -17.27
N ALA A 8 0.88 3.90 -16.38
CA ALA A 8 -0.49 3.43 -16.12
C ALA A 8 -1.33 4.48 -15.38
N ASP A 9 -2.60 4.62 -15.78
CA ASP A 9 -3.59 5.48 -15.10
C ASP A 9 -3.91 4.98 -13.68
N LEU A 10 -3.92 3.66 -13.52
CA LEU A 10 -4.07 2.97 -12.24
C LEU A 10 -2.94 1.95 -12.04
N THR A 11 -2.22 2.09 -10.93
CA THR A 11 -1.20 1.13 -10.48
C THR A 11 -1.70 0.37 -9.25
N LEU A 12 -1.65 -0.97 -9.28
CA LEU A 12 -1.96 -1.82 -8.14
C LEU A 12 -0.66 -2.40 -7.58
N SER A 13 -0.43 -2.25 -6.28
CA SER A 13 0.83 -2.62 -5.61
C SER A 13 0.57 -3.27 -4.25
N GLY A 14 1.58 -3.96 -3.72
CA GLY A 14 1.48 -4.71 -2.47
C GLY A 14 2.85 -5.17 -1.96
N HIS A 15 2.98 -6.46 -1.62
CA HIS A 15 4.19 -7.14 -1.14
C HIS A 15 4.56 -6.95 0.35
N VAL A 16 4.42 -5.74 0.93
CA VAL A 16 4.95 -5.45 2.28
C VAL A 16 3.90 -5.32 3.37
N HIS A 17 2.64 -5.52 3.01
CA HIS A 17 1.52 -5.37 3.92
C HIS A 17 1.35 -3.97 4.55
N GLY A 18 2.16 -2.97 4.21
CA GLY A 18 2.16 -1.67 4.89
C GLY A 18 3.00 -1.57 6.16
N GLY A 19 3.96 -2.48 6.29
CA GLY A 19 4.74 -2.67 7.50
C GLY A 19 4.02 -3.61 8.45
N VAL A 20 4.78 -4.48 9.13
CA VAL A 20 4.25 -5.41 10.15
C VAL A 20 3.50 -4.65 11.25
N VAL A 21 3.91 -3.42 11.51
CA VAL A 21 3.41 -2.53 12.56
C VAL A 21 2.99 -1.20 11.93
N ILE A 22 1.77 -0.75 12.21
CA ILE A 22 1.35 0.64 11.96
C ILE A 22 1.40 1.39 13.29
N ILE A 23 2.12 2.49 13.32
CA ILE A 23 2.15 3.37 14.49
C ILE A 23 1.02 4.38 14.35
N PRO A 24 0.10 4.48 15.33
CA PRO A 24 -0.95 5.49 15.31
C PRO A 24 -0.37 6.88 15.05
N PHE A 25 -0.99 7.63 14.14
CA PHE A 25 -0.61 8.98 13.73
C PHE A 25 0.73 9.13 13.00
N LYS A 26 1.56 8.07 12.90
CA LYS A 26 2.87 8.09 12.19
C LYS A 26 2.92 7.23 10.93
N GLY A 27 2.07 6.20 10.81
CA GLY A 27 2.02 5.32 9.64
C GLY A 27 2.79 4.01 9.80
N GLY A 28 3.09 3.33 8.69
CA GLY A 28 3.81 2.05 8.70
C GLY A 28 5.19 2.18 9.34
N LEU A 29 5.63 1.21 10.14
CA LEU A 29 6.92 1.32 10.85
C LEU A 29 8.11 1.03 9.94
N LEU A 30 8.03 0.02 9.09
CA LEU A 30 9.16 -0.51 8.32
C LEU A 30 8.73 -0.93 6.90
N SER A 31 9.53 -0.55 5.90
CA SER A 31 9.44 -1.02 4.51
C SER A 31 10.18 -2.37 4.29
N PRO A 32 10.07 -3.03 3.12
CA PRO A 32 10.92 -4.18 2.77
C PRO A 32 12.40 -3.81 2.76
N GLU A 33 12.70 -2.61 2.29
CA GLU A 33 14.05 -2.05 2.20
C GLU A 33 14.60 -1.64 3.58
N ARG A 34 13.80 -1.82 4.66
CA ARG A 34 14.09 -1.47 6.05
C ARG A 34 14.14 0.04 6.32
N ASP A 35 13.43 0.81 5.51
CA ASP A 35 13.21 2.22 5.76
C ASP A 35 12.12 2.41 6.81
N PHE A 36 12.36 3.33 7.75
CA PHE A 36 11.36 3.69 8.74
C PHE A 36 10.33 4.66 8.16
N PHE A 37 9.06 4.47 8.51
CA PHE A 37 7.97 5.36 8.10
C PHE A 37 7.89 5.56 6.58
N PRO A 38 7.77 4.49 5.77
CA PRO A 38 7.67 4.62 4.33
C PRO A 38 6.45 5.47 3.94
N GLU A 39 6.65 6.36 2.97
CA GLU A 39 5.61 7.22 2.40
C GLU A 39 4.41 6.40 1.90
N TYR A 40 4.70 5.27 1.24
CA TYR A 40 3.71 4.37 0.68
C TYR A 40 3.61 3.09 1.51
N TYR A 41 2.64 3.04 2.41
CA TYR A 41 2.40 1.90 3.30
C TYR A 41 0.97 1.36 3.22
N GLY A 42 0.03 2.02 2.55
CA GLY A 42 -1.29 1.42 2.39
C GLY A 42 -2.36 2.41 2.01
N GLY A 43 -3.26 1.99 1.13
CA GLY A 43 -4.38 2.79 0.67
C GLY A 43 -4.18 3.37 -0.72
N LEU A 44 -4.98 4.38 -1.04
CA LEU A 44 -5.02 5.05 -2.33
C LEU A 44 -4.17 6.32 -2.29
N TYR A 45 -3.27 6.43 -3.26
CA TYR A 45 -2.40 7.57 -3.47
C TYR A 45 -2.69 8.20 -4.83
N SER A 46 -2.72 9.53 -4.87
CA SER A 46 -2.77 10.29 -6.13
C SER A 46 -1.38 10.85 -6.39
N ILE A 47 -0.79 10.49 -7.53
CA ILE A 47 0.55 10.90 -7.93
C ILE A 47 0.41 11.59 -9.28
N LYS A 48 0.42 12.93 -9.27
CA LYS A 48 -0.03 13.75 -10.40
C LYS A 48 -1.45 13.31 -10.81
N GLU A 49 -1.69 13.08 -12.09
CA GLU A 49 -2.97 12.62 -12.65
C GLU A 49 -3.22 11.11 -12.49
N ARG A 50 -2.31 10.36 -11.87
CA ARG A 50 -2.38 8.89 -11.79
C ARG A 50 -2.77 8.41 -10.40
N LYS A 51 -3.41 7.25 -10.35
CA LYS A 51 -3.81 6.58 -9.10
C LYS A 51 -2.91 5.39 -8.82
N MET A 52 -2.52 5.23 -7.56
CA MET A 52 -1.78 4.07 -7.09
C MET A 52 -2.44 3.52 -5.82
N ILE A 53 -2.79 2.24 -5.83
CA ILE A 53 -3.30 1.54 -4.66
C ILE A 53 -2.20 0.64 -4.11
N VAL A 54 -1.86 0.84 -2.84
CA VAL A 54 -0.98 -0.07 -2.10
C VAL A 54 -1.84 -0.90 -1.16
N ASN A 55 -2.07 -2.16 -1.52
CA ASN A 55 -2.86 -3.08 -0.71
C ASN A 55 -2.01 -3.70 0.41
N ARG A 56 -2.63 -3.87 1.59
CA ARG A 56 -1.96 -4.41 2.78
C ARG A 56 -1.99 -5.93 2.89
N GLY A 57 -2.60 -6.62 1.94
CA GLY A 57 -2.65 -8.08 1.85
C GLY A 57 -3.43 -8.76 2.98
N LEU A 58 -3.61 -10.07 2.83
CA LEU A 58 -4.32 -10.92 3.80
C LEU A 58 -3.39 -11.71 4.72
N GLY A 59 -2.18 -12.03 4.26
CA GLY A 59 -1.23 -12.88 4.99
C GLY A 59 -0.49 -12.15 6.11
N ASN A 60 0.03 -12.89 7.08
CA ASN A 60 0.83 -12.33 8.19
C ASN A 60 2.34 -12.25 7.89
N GLY A 61 2.76 -12.62 6.67
CA GLY A 61 4.17 -12.72 6.30
C GLY A 61 4.93 -13.76 7.14
N LYS A 62 6.27 -13.73 7.06
CA LYS A 62 7.14 -14.69 7.77
C LYS A 62 7.17 -14.52 9.29
N PHE A 63 6.96 -13.29 9.78
CA PHE A 63 6.97 -12.98 11.21
C PHE A 63 5.66 -13.33 11.92
N GLY A 64 4.58 -13.63 11.19
CA GLY A 64 3.33 -14.15 11.75
C GLY A 64 2.49 -13.16 12.55
N ILE A 65 2.96 -11.94 12.78
CA ILE A 65 2.29 -10.92 13.59
C ILE A 65 1.90 -9.70 12.76
N ARG A 66 0.83 -9.02 13.17
CA ARG A 66 0.41 -7.71 12.67
C ARG A 66 0.01 -6.84 13.86
N ILE A 67 0.55 -5.64 13.97
CA ILE A 67 0.23 -4.70 15.07
C ILE A 67 -0.39 -3.46 14.46
N PHE A 68 -1.66 -3.18 14.81
CA PHE A 68 -2.49 -2.11 14.23
C PHE A 68 -2.61 -2.13 12.70
N ASN A 69 -2.20 -3.22 12.05
CA ASN A 69 -2.22 -3.38 10.60
C ASN A 69 -3.17 -4.52 10.17
N ARG A 70 -4.47 -4.24 10.13
CA ARG A 70 -5.51 -5.25 9.81
C ARG A 70 -5.36 -5.78 8.37
N PRO A 71 -5.61 -7.09 8.13
CA PRO A 71 -5.73 -7.64 6.78
C PRO A 71 -6.70 -6.83 5.91
N GLU A 72 -6.43 -6.75 4.62
CA GLU A 72 -7.17 -5.88 3.69
C GLU A 72 -7.55 -6.59 2.40
N VAL A 73 -8.84 -6.48 2.02
CA VAL A 73 -9.33 -6.75 0.67
C VAL A 73 -9.73 -5.42 0.05
N THR A 74 -9.15 -5.08 -1.09
CA THR A 74 -9.56 -3.90 -1.87
C THR A 74 -10.47 -4.34 -3.01
N VAL A 75 -11.65 -3.73 -3.13
CA VAL A 75 -12.56 -3.90 -4.26
C VAL A 75 -12.43 -2.67 -5.16
N ILE A 76 -12.17 -2.89 -6.44
CA ILE A 76 -11.93 -1.83 -7.42
C ILE A 76 -12.94 -1.99 -8.53
N THR A 77 -13.74 -0.95 -8.76
CA THR A 77 -14.65 -0.86 -9.90
C THR A 77 -14.05 0.12 -10.89
N LEU A 78 -13.79 -0.35 -12.11
CA LEU A 78 -13.42 0.50 -13.22
C LEU A 78 -14.69 0.84 -14.00
N SER A 79 -14.90 2.14 -14.23
CA SER A 79 -15.96 2.67 -15.08
C SER A 79 -15.34 3.52 -16.17
N ASN A 80 -15.98 3.59 -17.34
CA ASN A 80 -15.72 4.68 -18.25
C ASN A 80 -16.67 5.85 -17.92
N GLU A 81 -16.27 7.06 -18.27
CA GLU A 81 -17.22 8.16 -18.42
C GLU A 81 -17.82 8.02 -19.82
N ASN A 82 -19.00 7.41 -19.89
CA ASN A 82 -19.91 7.51 -21.03
C ASN A 82 -21.06 8.45 -20.65
#